data_AF-A0A7S1QXE3-F1
#
_entry.id   AF-A0A7S1QXE3-F1
#
_cell.length_a   1.000
_cell.length_b   1.000
_cell.length_c   1.000
_cell.angle_alpha   90.00
_cell.angle_beta   90.00
_cell.angle_gamma   90.00
#
_symmetry.space_group_name_H-M   'P 1'
#
loop_
_entity.id
_entity.type
_entity.pdbx_description
1 polymer ?
#
loop_
_entity_poly.entity_id
_entity_poly.type
_entity_poly.pdbx_seq_one_letter_code
_entity_poly.pdbx_strand_id
1 'polypeptide(L)'
;NGPRTQYADVGAVMASLDEPLRELRAELGDWVAVFGGDTCIESAPDLGKVMLEVQRRHAVQLLAVVGWDEVDPHVDFAVRYASQTCERTGRELYGGFDDAGAPVGGTAVYLSEWLPQLRAVVAVEPRGFVGSAELAYARGVPGLKVIEVSAEPGRQGAK
;
A
#
# COMPACT_ATOMS: atom_id res chain seq x y z
N ASN A 1 2.72 4.60 -0.73
CA ASN A 1 2.75 5.97 -0.15
C ASN A 1 3.25 5.87 1.28
N GLY A 2 4.11 6.79 1.74
CA GLY A 2 4.63 6.74 3.10
C GLY A 2 3.74 7.47 4.13
N PRO A 3 4.08 7.44 5.42
CA PRO A 3 3.30 8.08 6.50
C PRO A 3 3.20 9.62 6.39
N ARG A 4 3.95 10.23 5.46
CA ARG A 4 3.90 11.68 5.18
C ARG A 4 2.92 12.08 4.07
N THR A 5 2.32 11.09 3.41
CA THR A 5 1.38 11.29 2.30
C THR A 5 -0.04 10.99 2.76
N GLN A 6 -0.57 11.91 3.56
CA GLN A 6 -1.95 11.88 4.04
C GLN A 6 -2.94 12.35 2.96
N TYR A 7 -4.14 11.79 2.99
CA TYR A 7 -5.22 12.14 2.07
C TYR A 7 -6.06 13.29 2.64
N ALA A 8 -6.41 14.30 1.83
CA ALA A 8 -7.29 15.38 2.29
C ALA A 8 -8.71 14.88 2.51
N ASP A 9 -9.17 14.01 1.62
CA ASP A 9 -10.54 13.56 1.52
C ASP A 9 -10.56 12.08 1.15
N VAL A 10 -10.71 11.23 2.18
CA VAL A 10 -10.87 9.78 2.00
C VAL A 10 -12.15 9.45 1.21
N GLY A 11 -13.20 10.27 1.32
CA GLY A 11 -14.43 10.08 0.57
C GLY A 11 -14.20 10.20 -0.93
N ALA A 12 -13.43 11.21 -1.36
CA ALA A 12 -13.03 11.38 -2.75
C ALA A 12 -12.14 10.21 -3.23
N VAL A 13 -11.19 9.75 -2.39
CA VAL A 13 -10.39 8.55 -2.71
C VAL A 13 -11.28 7.34 -2.94
N MET A 14 -12.26 7.10 -2.05
CA MET A 14 -13.17 5.97 -2.18
C MET A 14 -14.08 6.10 -3.41
N ALA A 15 -14.52 7.31 -3.77
CA ALA A 15 -15.29 7.52 -4.99
C ALA A 15 -14.50 7.12 -6.25
N SER A 16 -13.19 7.42 -6.28
CA SER A 16 -12.29 6.99 -7.36
C SER A 16 -11.98 5.48 -7.34
N LEU A 17 -12.06 4.83 -6.17
CA LEU A 17 -11.80 3.40 -6.01
C LEU A 17 -13.01 2.51 -6.29
N ASP A 18 -14.23 3.00 -6.04
CA ASP A 18 -15.42 2.15 -5.99
C ASP A 18 -15.70 1.41 -7.29
N GLU A 19 -15.56 2.06 -8.45
CA GLU A 19 -15.76 1.43 -9.75
C GLU A 19 -14.66 0.39 -10.06
N PRO A 20 -13.35 0.73 -10.01
CA PRO A 20 -12.29 -0.26 -10.20
C PRO A 20 -12.37 -1.49 -9.30
N LEU A 21 -12.73 -1.32 -8.02
CA LEU A 21 -12.83 -2.43 -7.08
C LEU A 21 -14.04 -3.33 -7.37
N ARG A 22 -15.16 -2.76 -7.83
CA ARG A 22 -16.32 -3.54 -8.29
C ARG A 22 -16.01 -4.34 -9.55
N GLU A 23 -15.29 -3.75 -10.50
CA GLU A 23 -14.84 -4.45 -11.70
C GLU A 23 -13.91 -5.61 -11.36
N LEU A 24 -12.94 -5.39 -10.46
CA LEU A 24 -12.05 -6.44 -9.98
C LEU A 24 -12.83 -7.58 -9.31
N ARG A 25 -13.84 -7.27 -8.50
CA ARG A 25 -14.69 -8.31 -7.90
C ARG A 25 -15.48 -9.09 -8.96
N ALA A 26 -16.02 -8.41 -9.96
CA ALA A 26 -16.75 -9.07 -11.04
C ALA A 26 -15.84 -9.98 -11.88
N GLU A 27 -14.58 -9.58 -12.06
CA GLU A 27 -13.57 -10.30 -12.85
C GLU A 27 -12.95 -11.48 -12.08
N LEU A 28 -12.59 -11.26 -10.81
CA LEU A 28 -11.78 -12.19 -10.01
C LEU A 28 -12.59 -13.00 -9.00
N GLY A 29 -13.84 -12.63 -8.73
CA GLY A 29 -14.64 -13.17 -7.63
C GLY A 29 -14.24 -12.56 -6.29
N ASP A 30 -14.19 -13.38 -5.24
CA ASP A 30 -13.72 -12.94 -3.93
C ASP A 30 -12.19 -12.84 -3.91
N TRP A 31 -11.67 -11.79 -3.27
CA TRP A 31 -10.25 -11.48 -3.25
C TRP A 31 -9.81 -10.91 -1.89
N VAL A 32 -8.51 -10.97 -1.64
CA VAL A 32 -7.85 -10.42 -0.45
C VAL A 32 -7.03 -9.20 -0.88
N ALA A 33 -7.19 -8.07 -0.18
CA ALA A 33 -6.34 -6.92 -0.38
C ALA A 33 -5.03 -7.07 0.38
N VAL A 34 -3.90 -6.94 -0.32
CA VAL A 34 -2.57 -6.95 0.30
C VAL A 34 -2.05 -5.52 0.37
N PHE A 35 -1.59 -5.07 1.54
CA PHE A 35 -1.05 -3.73 1.75
C PHE A 35 0.08 -3.70 2.79
N GLY A 36 0.78 -2.57 2.90
CA GLY A 36 1.93 -2.40 3.79
C GLY A 36 1.63 -2.34 5.30
N GLY A 37 0.35 -2.48 5.68
CA GLY A 37 -0.06 -2.50 7.08
C GLY A 37 -0.08 -1.14 7.78
N ASP A 38 -0.06 -0.03 7.04
CA ASP A 38 -0.19 1.32 7.58
C ASP A 38 -1.33 1.40 8.61
N THR A 39 -1.06 1.97 9.78
CA THR A 39 -2.03 2.07 10.88
C THR A 39 -3.14 3.05 10.54
N CYS A 40 -4.39 2.67 10.79
CA CYS A 40 -5.55 3.53 10.60
C CYS A 40 -5.62 4.62 11.68
N ILE A 41 -5.11 5.81 11.34
CA ILE A 41 -5.20 6.99 12.20
C ILE A 41 -6.32 7.92 11.70
N GLU A 42 -7.45 7.94 12.41
CA GLU A 42 -8.63 8.75 12.03
C GLU A 42 -8.31 10.25 11.84
N SER A 43 -7.43 10.80 12.66
CA SER A 43 -7.05 12.22 12.60
C SER A 43 -6.00 12.56 11.54
N ALA A 44 -5.38 11.55 10.92
CA ALA A 44 -4.31 11.71 9.94
C ALA A 44 -4.45 10.61 8.87
N PRO A 45 -5.52 10.66 8.06
CA PRO A 45 -5.88 9.55 7.18
C PRO A 45 -4.82 9.32 6.11
N ASP A 46 -4.33 8.09 6.05
CA ASP A 46 -3.40 7.57 5.06
C ASP A 46 -3.97 6.29 4.44
N LEU A 47 -3.10 5.42 3.91
CA LEU A 47 -3.51 4.17 3.31
C LEU A 47 -4.24 3.26 4.30
N GLY A 48 -3.87 3.23 5.58
CA GLY A 48 -4.54 2.42 6.59
C GLY A 48 -6.02 2.77 6.73
N LYS A 49 -6.34 4.08 6.73
CA LYS A 49 -7.73 4.54 6.74
C LYS A 49 -8.48 4.19 5.45
N VAL A 50 -7.82 4.28 4.30
CA VAL A 50 -8.40 3.87 3.01
C VAL A 50 -8.72 2.37 3.02
N MET A 51 -7.82 1.53 3.53
CA MET A 51 -8.03 0.07 3.58
C MET A 51 -9.20 -0.32 4.48
N LEU A 52 -9.38 0.34 5.64
CA LEU A 52 -10.56 0.15 6.48
C LEU A 52 -11.86 0.45 5.71
N GLU A 53 -11.89 1.55 4.94
CA GLU A 53 -13.06 1.91 4.13
C GLU A 53 -13.28 0.94 2.96
N VAL A 54 -12.22 0.45 2.32
CA VAL A 54 -12.28 -0.60 1.28
C VAL A 54 -12.92 -1.86 1.84
N GLN A 55 -12.44 -2.35 2.99
CA GLN A 55 -13.00 -3.54 3.65
C GLN A 55 -14.48 -3.35 3.95
N ARG A 56 -14.87 -2.21 4.54
CA ARG A 56 -16.27 -1.94 4.91
C ARG A 56 -17.22 -1.87 3.72
N ARG A 57 -16.80 -1.24 2.62
CA ARG A 57 -17.66 -1.00 1.44
C ARG A 57 -17.71 -2.17 0.48
N HIS A 58 -16.62 -2.93 0.37
CA HIS A 58 -16.47 -4.00 -0.62
C HIS A 58 -16.47 -5.40 0.00
N ALA A 59 -16.54 -5.51 1.34
CA ALA A 59 -16.52 -6.76 2.10
C ALA A 59 -15.30 -7.63 1.78
N VAL A 60 -14.14 -6.97 1.71
CA VAL A 60 -12.85 -7.55 1.30
C VAL A 60 -12.03 -7.91 2.52
N GLN A 61 -11.37 -9.06 2.50
CA GLN A 61 -10.41 -9.42 3.54
C GLN A 61 -9.09 -8.66 3.35
N LEU A 62 -8.46 -8.27 4.46
CA LEU A 62 -7.21 -7.52 4.45
C LEU A 62 -6.03 -8.37 4.93
N LEU A 63 -4.94 -8.33 4.18
CA LEU A 63 -3.64 -8.90 4.57
C LEU A 63 -2.61 -7.77 4.66
N ALA A 64 -2.10 -7.54 5.87
CA ALA A 64 -1.02 -6.60 6.12
C ALA A 64 0.35 -7.29 6.02
N VAL A 65 1.28 -6.70 5.28
CA VAL A 65 2.68 -7.15 5.19
C VAL A 65 3.54 -6.17 5.99
N VAL A 66 3.95 -6.57 7.20
CA VAL A 66 4.51 -5.65 8.21
C VAL A 66 5.83 -6.11 8.80
N GLY A 67 6.68 -5.15 9.17
CA GLY A 67 7.95 -5.38 9.85
C GLY A 67 7.90 -5.14 11.37
N TRP A 68 6.70 -4.99 11.95
CA TRP A 68 6.47 -4.66 13.36
C TRP A 68 5.34 -5.52 13.97
N ASP A 69 5.12 -5.39 15.28
CA ASP A 69 4.26 -6.29 16.03
C ASP A 69 2.77 -5.96 15.98
N GLU A 70 2.42 -4.69 16.01
CA GLU A 70 1.04 -4.25 16.10
C GLU A 70 0.38 -4.12 14.72
N VAL A 71 -0.79 -4.75 14.56
CA VAL A 71 -1.67 -4.57 13.41
C VAL A 71 -3.05 -4.15 13.90
N ASP A 72 -3.78 -3.38 13.09
CA ASP A 72 -5.10 -2.94 13.49
C ASP A 72 -6.08 -4.13 13.62
N PRO A 73 -7.04 -4.08 14.57
CA PRO A 73 -7.98 -5.19 14.81
C PRO A 73 -8.87 -5.57 13.62
N HIS A 74 -8.97 -4.71 12.61
CA HIS A 74 -9.77 -4.94 11.41
C HIS A 74 -8.98 -5.66 10.31
N VAL A 75 -7.67 -5.86 10.48
CA VAL A 75 -6.85 -6.63 9.55
C VAL A 75 -7.05 -8.13 9.80
N ASP A 76 -7.45 -8.88 8.77
CA ASP A 76 -7.77 -10.31 8.89
C ASP A 76 -6.51 -11.18 8.99
N PHE A 77 -5.45 -10.81 8.27
CA PHE A 77 -4.19 -11.56 8.20
C PHE A 77 -2.98 -10.64 8.32
N ALA A 78 -1.93 -11.11 8.98
CA ALA A 78 -0.66 -10.41 9.06
C ALA A 78 0.48 -11.33 8.64
N VAL A 79 1.27 -10.88 7.67
CA VAL A 79 2.51 -11.54 7.26
C VAL A 79 3.68 -10.66 7.69
N ARG A 80 4.58 -11.27 8.46
CA ARG A 80 5.68 -10.57 9.12
C ARG A 80 6.97 -10.84 8.37
N TYR A 81 7.76 -9.79 8.16
CA TYR A 81 9.12 -9.90 7.65
C TYR A 81 10.13 -9.41 8.68
N ALA A 82 11.34 -9.94 8.60
CA ALA A 82 12.44 -9.53 9.46
C ALA A 82 12.81 -8.08 9.18
N SER A 83 12.82 -7.24 10.22
CA SER A 83 13.23 -5.85 10.06
C SER A 83 14.72 -5.76 9.70
N GLN A 84 15.05 -4.78 8.88
CA GLN A 84 16.41 -4.54 8.41
C GLN A 84 16.93 -3.25 9.03
N THR A 85 18.24 -3.18 9.28
CA THR A 85 18.89 -1.97 9.77
C THR A 85 19.87 -1.46 8.74
N CYS A 86 19.84 -0.17 8.46
CA CYS A 86 20.81 0.49 7.59
C CYS A 86 22.18 0.51 8.28
N GLU A 87 23.15 -0.23 7.73
CA GLU A 87 24.51 -0.32 8.31
C GLU A 87 25.17 1.05 8.51
N ARG A 88 24.94 2.00 7.60
CA ARG A 88 25.52 3.35 7.67
C ARG A 88 24.92 4.23 8.76
N THR A 89 23.61 4.13 9.00
CA THR A 89 22.89 5.07 9.86
C THR A 89 22.40 4.46 11.16
N GLY A 90 22.44 3.12 11.28
CA GLY A 90 21.86 2.36 12.39
C GLY A 90 20.33 2.45 12.45
N ARG A 91 19.67 3.06 11.46
CA ARG A 91 18.21 3.21 11.44
C ARG A 91 17.53 1.99 10.85
N GLU A 92 16.37 1.67 11.37
CA GLU A 92 15.50 0.63 10.82
C GLU A 92 15.00 1.03 9.42
N LEU A 93 14.99 0.05 8.51
CA LEU A 93 14.58 0.17 7.12
C LEU A 93 13.22 -0.50 6.96
N TYR A 94 12.16 0.30 7.01
CA TYR A 94 10.79 -0.18 6.81
C TYR A 94 10.45 -0.45 5.35
N GLY A 95 11.16 0.17 4.40
CA GLY A 95 10.90 0.03 2.96
C GLY A 95 11.69 1.04 2.14
N GLY A 96 11.64 0.88 0.82
CA GLY A 96 12.33 1.73 -0.15
C GLY A 96 13.49 1.01 -0.84
N PHE A 97 14.49 1.79 -1.25
CA PHE A 97 15.66 1.32 -1.97
C PHE A 97 16.93 1.88 -1.32
N ASP A 98 18.00 1.09 -1.29
CA ASP A 98 19.30 1.51 -0.77
C ASP A 98 20.07 2.40 -1.76
N ASP A 99 21.28 2.83 -1.36
CA ASP A 99 22.14 3.69 -2.20
C ASP A 99 22.56 3.01 -3.53
N ALA A 100 22.50 1.67 -3.61
CA ALA A 100 22.77 0.90 -4.83
C ALA A 100 21.51 0.70 -5.70
N GLY A 101 20.34 1.15 -5.23
CA GLY A 101 19.06 0.97 -5.89
C GLY A 101 18.43 -0.41 -5.66
N ALA A 102 18.95 -1.21 -4.73
CA ALA A 102 18.34 -2.49 -4.37
C ALA A 102 17.17 -2.26 -3.41
N PRO A 103 16.04 -2.98 -3.57
CA PRO A 103 14.89 -2.83 -2.68
C PRO A 103 15.22 -3.37 -1.29
N VAL A 104 14.72 -2.71 -0.24
CA VAL A 104 14.95 -3.05 1.18
C VAL A 104 13.63 -3.09 1.96
N GLY A 105 13.65 -3.73 3.13
CA GLY A 105 12.50 -3.79 4.04
C GLY A 105 11.22 -4.31 3.36
N GLY A 106 10.08 -3.66 3.62
CA GLY A 106 8.80 -4.02 3.04
C GLY A 106 8.75 -3.94 1.51
N THR A 107 9.50 -3.03 0.88
CA THR A 107 9.59 -2.95 -0.59
C THR A 107 10.27 -4.19 -1.17
N ALA A 108 11.32 -4.72 -0.51
CA ALA A 108 11.96 -5.97 -0.95
C ALA A 108 10.97 -7.13 -0.94
N VAL A 109 10.27 -7.30 0.17
CA VAL A 109 9.28 -8.39 0.37
C VAL A 109 8.11 -8.23 -0.59
N TYR A 110 7.60 -7.01 -0.76
CA TYR A 110 6.52 -6.73 -1.70
C TYR A 110 6.93 -7.09 -3.13
N LEU A 111 8.08 -6.60 -3.61
CA LEU A 111 8.49 -6.80 -5.00
C LEU A 111 8.90 -8.24 -5.31
N SER A 112 9.52 -8.96 -4.38
CA SER A 112 10.03 -10.31 -4.61
C SER A 112 9.01 -11.42 -4.33
N GLU A 113 8.22 -11.29 -3.27
CA GLU A 113 7.33 -12.35 -2.81
C GLU A 113 5.89 -12.09 -3.24
N TRP A 114 5.37 -10.88 -3.01
CA TRP A 114 3.93 -10.62 -3.19
C TRP A 114 3.57 -10.23 -4.62
N LEU A 115 4.29 -9.28 -5.21
CA LEU A 115 3.99 -8.72 -6.52
C LEU A 115 3.79 -9.81 -7.61
N PRO A 116 4.61 -10.87 -7.69
CA PRO A 116 4.42 -11.95 -8.68
C PRO A 116 3.13 -12.78 -8.47
N GLN A 117 2.54 -12.73 -7.28
CA GLN A 117 1.32 -13.47 -6.92
C GLN A 117 0.05 -12.63 -7.11
N LEU A 118 0.17 -11.31 -7.27
CA LEU A 118 -0.97 -10.42 -7.40
C LEU A 118 -1.65 -10.57 -8.78
N ARG A 119 -2.97 -10.39 -8.79
CA ARG A 119 -3.77 -10.27 -10.03
C ARG A 119 -3.92 -8.81 -10.46
N ALA A 120 -3.95 -7.90 -9.50
CA ALA A 120 -4.01 -6.47 -9.76
C ALA A 120 -3.21 -5.68 -8.72
N VAL A 121 -2.71 -4.52 -9.13
CA VAL A 121 -2.16 -3.48 -8.26
C VAL A 121 -3.00 -2.23 -8.44
N VAL A 122 -3.57 -1.74 -7.33
CA VAL A 122 -4.29 -0.47 -7.28
C VAL A 122 -3.42 0.55 -6.58
N ALA A 123 -2.87 1.49 -7.34
CA ALA A 123 -2.01 2.54 -6.83
C ALA A 123 -2.84 3.80 -6.56
N VAL A 124 -3.04 4.10 -5.27
CA VAL A 124 -3.76 5.29 -4.83
C VAL A 124 -2.81 6.48 -4.77
N GLU A 125 -2.84 7.31 -5.81
CA GLU A 125 -2.02 8.53 -5.91
C GLU A 125 -0.55 8.24 -5.55
N PRO A 126 0.14 7.35 -6.30
CA PRO A 126 1.50 6.95 -5.98
C PRO A 126 2.45 8.16 -6.10
N ARG A 127 3.05 8.58 -4.98
CA ARG A 127 3.93 9.74 -4.91
C ARG A 127 5.32 9.38 -4.41
N GLY A 128 6.28 10.23 -4.79
CA GLY A 128 7.67 10.12 -4.37
C GLY A 128 8.39 8.93 -5.01
N PHE A 129 9.69 8.86 -4.76
CA PHE A 129 10.57 7.90 -5.41
C PHE A 129 10.13 6.44 -5.23
N VAL A 130 9.81 6.03 -3.99
CA VAL A 130 9.43 4.64 -3.68
C VAL A 130 8.16 4.23 -4.41
N GLY A 131 7.07 5.02 -4.29
CA GLY A 131 5.80 4.70 -4.92
C GLY A 131 5.89 4.67 -6.45
N SER A 132 6.64 5.59 -7.06
CA SER A 132 6.87 5.59 -8.51
C SER A 132 7.71 4.40 -8.97
N ALA A 133 8.73 4.01 -8.20
CA ALA A 133 9.56 2.85 -8.52
C ALA A 133 8.76 1.55 -8.40
N GLU A 134 8.05 1.33 -7.30
CA GLU A 134 7.19 0.14 -7.11
C GLU A 134 6.13 0.01 -8.20
N LEU A 135 5.52 1.12 -8.62
CA LEU A 135 4.58 1.13 -9.73
C LEU A 135 5.24 0.76 -11.07
N ALA A 136 6.46 1.23 -11.32
CA ALA A 136 7.22 0.88 -12.52
C ALA A 136 7.53 -0.63 -12.56
N TYR A 137 7.88 -1.22 -11.41
CA TYR A 137 8.03 -2.68 -11.29
C TYR A 137 6.72 -3.41 -11.62
N ALA A 138 5.59 -2.99 -11.04
CA ALA A 138 4.29 -3.60 -11.29
C ALA A 138 3.91 -3.58 -12.78
N ARG A 139 4.13 -2.46 -13.48
CA ARG A 139 3.88 -2.36 -14.93
C ARG A 139 4.75 -3.30 -15.78
N GLY A 140 5.89 -3.76 -15.25
CA GLY A 140 6.76 -4.72 -15.91
C GLY A 140 6.33 -6.18 -15.76
N VAL A 141 5.35 -6.49 -14.90
CA VAL A 141 4.91 -7.87 -14.63
C VAL A 141 3.89 -8.31 -15.68
N PRO A 142 4.18 -9.35 -16.50
CA PRO A 142 3.24 -9.81 -17.52
C PRO A 142 1.91 -10.30 -16.91
N GLY A 143 0.80 -9.76 -17.43
CA GLY A 143 -0.55 -10.16 -17.00
C GLY A 143 -1.03 -9.53 -15.69
N LEU A 144 -0.24 -8.68 -15.04
CA LEU A 144 -0.67 -7.93 -13.87
C LEU A 144 -1.50 -6.71 -14.29
N LYS A 145 -2.73 -6.58 -13.77
CA LYS A 145 -3.58 -5.41 -14.00
C LYS A 145 -3.12 -4.26 -13.11
N VAL A 146 -2.67 -3.14 -13.69
CA VAL A 146 -2.26 -1.96 -12.92
C VAL A 146 -3.32 -0.87 -13.08
N ILE A 147 -3.86 -0.41 -11.97
CA ILE A 147 -4.89 0.63 -11.89
C ILE A 147 -4.34 1.77 -11.05
N GLU A 148 -4.34 2.97 -11.60
CA GLU A 148 -4.00 4.19 -10.86
C GLU A 148 -5.27 4.97 -10.58
N VAL A 149 -5.44 5.39 -9.33
CA VAL A 149 -6.53 6.27 -8.93
C VAL A 149 -5.96 7.56 -8.36
N SER A 150 -6.53 8.69 -8.77
CA SER A 150 -6.16 9.99 -8.23
C SER A 150 -6.84 10.24 -6.89
N ALA A 151 -6.14 10.92 -5.99
CA ALA A 151 -6.62 11.39 -4.70
C ALA A 151 -6.19 12.84 -4.48
N GLU A 152 -7.12 13.73 -4.09
CA GLU A 152 -6.74 15.09 -3.75
C GLU A 152 -5.73 15.09 -2.57
N PRO A 153 -4.57 15.75 -2.71
CA PRO A 153 -3.58 15.84 -1.64
C PRO A 153 -4.17 16.46 -0.37
N GLY A 154 -3.89 15.86 0.80
CA GLY A 154 -3.91 16.58 2.07
C GLY A 154 -3.08 17.85 1.97
N ARG A 155 -3.61 19.01 2.43
CA ARG A 155 -2.75 20.19 2.64
C ARG A 155 -1.71 19.83 3.69
N GLN A 156 -0.46 19.59 3.28
CA GLN A 156 0.65 19.59 4.21
C GLN A 156 0.74 21.01 4.78
N GLY A 157 0.53 21.16 6.09
CA GLY A 157 0.85 22.39 6.77
C GLY A 157 2.32 22.70 6.51
N ALA A 158 2.60 23.78 5.79
CA ALA A 158 3.93 24.31 5.62
C ALA A 158 4.55 24.46 7.03
N LYS A 159 5.61 23.69 7.30
CA LYS A 159 6.53 23.97 8.39
C LYS A 159 7.73 24.68 7.81
#